data_AF-A0A1Q4VJ08-F1
#
_entry.id   AF-A0A1Q4VJ08-F1
#
_cell.length_a   1.000
_cell.length_b   1.000
_cell.length_c   1.000
_cell.angle_alpha   90.00
_cell.angle_beta   90.00
_cell.angle_gamma   90.00
#
_symmetry.space_group_name_H-M   'P 1'
#
loop_
_entity.id
_entity.type
_entity.pdbx_description
1 polymer ?
#
loop_
_entity_poly.entity_id
_entity_poly.type
_entity_poly.pdbx_seq_one_letter_code
_entity_poly.pdbx_strand_id
1 'polypeptide(L)'
;MALTPTERAYLTTQRLARLSTIGPDGGPQSRPVGFVLNDDDTIDIGGPGLSASQKYRNAAARPRVSLLIDDMAPDDDPIAPGWGRGVEIRGRAEVLTLDAPPMAPEFFSNEVIRIHPLRVNSWHLEAEGGPARSRPVS
;
A
#
# COMPACT_ATOMS: atom_id res chain seq x y z
N MET A 1 -14.14 -9.10 2.75
CA MET A 1 -13.35 -8.16 1.93
C MET A 1 -12.88 -7.04 2.84
N ALA A 2 -11.57 -6.83 2.87
CA ALA A 2 -10.91 -5.81 3.65
C ALA A 2 -11.00 -4.41 3.04
N LEU A 3 -11.35 -4.25 1.75
CA LEU A 3 -11.49 -2.96 1.05
C LEU A 3 -12.92 -2.71 0.58
N THR A 4 -13.37 -1.45 0.62
CA THR A 4 -14.64 -1.05 -0.01
C THR A 4 -14.50 -0.97 -1.53
N PRO A 5 -15.60 -1.04 -2.31
CA PRO A 5 -15.55 -0.87 -3.75
C PRO A 5 -14.87 0.45 -4.19
N THR A 6 -15.16 1.56 -3.49
CA THR A 6 -14.55 2.87 -3.77
C THR A 6 -13.03 2.86 -3.56
N GLU A 7 -12.57 2.28 -2.44
CA GLU A 7 -11.13 2.18 -2.17
C GLU A 7 -10.43 1.27 -3.19
N ARG A 8 -11.03 0.12 -3.54
CA ARG A 8 -10.49 -0.77 -4.58
C ARG A 8 -10.40 -0.02 -5.92
N ALA A 9 -11.45 0.69 -6.32
CA ALA A 9 -11.48 1.46 -7.55
C ALA A 9 -10.41 2.57 -7.56
N TYR A 10 -10.17 3.25 -6.44
CA TYR A 10 -9.09 4.22 -6.34
C TYR A 10 -7.71 3.57 -6.45
N LEU A 11 -7.47 2.46 -5.74
CA LEU A 11 -6.16 1.79 -5.77
C LEU A 11 -5.75 1.31 -7.17
N THR A 12 -6.71 0.97 -8.06
CA THR A 12 -6.39 0.56 -9.43
C THR A 12 -5.95 1.71 -10.33
N THR A 13 -6.26 2.97 -9.99
CA THR A 13 -5.79 4.16 -10.73
C THR A 13 -4.35 4.52 -10.36
N GLN A 14 -3.82 3.97 -9.27
CA GLN A 14 -2.51 4.31 -8.74
C GLN A 14 -1.45 3.28 -9.15
N ARG A 15 -0.19 3.72 -9.18
CA ARG A 15 0.99 2.87 -9.50
C ARG A 15 2.12 3.02 -8.50
N LEU A 16 2.02 4.01 -7.61
CA LEU A 16 3.04 4.35 -6.63
C LEU A 16 2.41 4.35 -5.24
N ALA A 17 3.15 3.82 -4.27
CA ALA A 17 2.82 3.86 -2.86
C ALA A 17 4.06 4.21 -2.03
N ARG A 18 3.85 4.50 -0.75
CA ARG A 18 4.90 4.77 0.25
C ARG A 18 4.79 3.72 1.35
N LEU A 19 5.77 2.82 1.41
CA LEU A 19 5.83 1.77 2.43
C LEU A 19 6.64 2.25 3.62
N SER A 20 6.00 2.27 4.78
CA SER A 20 6.64 2.49 6.09
C SER A 20 6.87 1.17 6.82
N THR A 21 8.11 0.92 7.21
CA THR A 21 8.57 -0.26 7.98
C THR A 21 9.34 0.17 9.23
N ILE A 22 9.59 -0.76 10.16
CA ILE A 22 10.30 -0.49 11.42
C ILE A 22 11.71 -1.10 11.34
N GLY A 23 12.73 -0.25 11.44
CA GLY A 23 14.15 -0.61 11.48
C GLY A 23 14.54 -1.35 12.77
N PRO A 24 15.74 -1.94 12.86
CA PRO A 24 16.19 -2.75 14.01
C PRO A 24 16.32 -1.96 15.33
N ASP A 25 16.56 -0.66 15.25
CA ASP A 25 16.59 0.27 16.40
C ASP A 25 15.20 0.78 16.81
N GLY A 26 14.15 0.39 16.07
CA GLY A 26 12.79 0.90 16.26
C GLY A 26 12.47 2.14 15.44
N GLY A 27 13.43 2.69 14.70
CA GLY A 27 13.23 3.85 13.84
C GLY A 27 12.36 3.53 12.62
N PRO A 28 11.50 4.46 12.16
CA PRO A 28 10.72 4.27 10.96
C PRO A 28 11.57 4.43 9.70
N GLN A 29 11.29 3.62 8.67
CA GLN A 29 11.80 3.80 7.32
C GLN A 29 10.63 3.92 6.35
N SER A 30 10.58 4.99 5.55
CA SER A 30 9.61 5.15 4.46
C SER A 30 10.32 5.06 3.09
N ARG A 31 9.72 4.34 2.14
CA ARG A 31 10.26 4.17 0.78
C ARG A 31 9.13 4.21 -0.27
N PRO A 32 9.35 4.86 -1.43
CA PRO A 32 8.45 4.70 -2.57
C PRO A 32 8.54 3.26 -3.10
N VAL A 33 7.39 2.68 -3.47
CA VAL A 33 7.28 1.31 -3.98
C VAL A 33 6.21 1.21 -5.05
N GLY A 34 6.39 0.28 -6.00
CA GLY A 34 5.29 -0.22 -6.83
C GLY A 34 4.48 -1.26 -6.06
N PHE A 35 3.20 -1.40 -6.40
CA PHE A 35 2.31 -2.34 -5.74
C PHE A 35 1.28 -2.93 -6.71
N VAL A 36 0.74 -4.10 -6.35
CA VAL A 36 -0.42 -4.73 -7.00
C VAL A 36 -1.44 -5.05 -5.92
N LEU A 37 -2.71 -4.72 -6.20
CA LEU A 37 -3.85 -5.12 -5.38
C LEU A 37 -4.35 -6.49 -5.86
N ASN A 38 -4.42 -7.45 -4.94
CA ASN A 38 -4.93 -8.79 -5.22
C ASN A 38 -6.46 -8.88 -5.03
N ASP A 39 -7.05 -9.97 -5.53
CA ASP A 39 -8.50 -10.22 -5.42
C ASP A 39 -8.97 -10.42 -3.98
N ASP A 40 -8.08 -10.93 -3.11
CA ASP A 40 -8.33 -11.17 -1.69
C ASP A 40 -8.05 -9.94 -0.79
N ASP A 41 -7.88 -8.76 -1.40
CA ASP A 41 -7.52 -7.48 -0.76
C ASP A 41 -6.10 -7.42 -0.17
N THR A 42 -5.26 -8.45 -0.36
CA THR A 42 -3.84 -8.32 -0.05
C THR A 42 -3.13 -7.42 -1.06
N ILE A 43 -1.98 -6.86 -0.65
CA ILE A 43 -1.18 -5.98 -1.50
C ILE A 43 0.21 -6.52 -1.63
N ASP A 44 0.64 -6.80 -2.86
CA ASP A 44 2.00 -7.25 -3.13
C ASP A 44 2.90 -6.08 -3.52
N ILE A 45 4.02 -5.98 -2.81
CA ILE A 45 5.10 -5.04 -3.11
C ILE A 45 6.26 -5.82 -3.70
N GLY A 46 6.62 -5.48 -4.93
CA GLY A 46 7.77 -6.04 -5.65
C GLY A 46 8.97 -5.09 -5.67
N GLY A 47 10.06 -5.54 -6.30
CA GLY A 47 11.21 -4.71 -6.64
C GLY A 47 12.42 -5.53 -7.07
N PRO A 48 13.50 -4.87 -7.55
CA PRO A 48 14.73 -5.57 -7.91
C PRO A 48 15.44 -6.11 -6.66
N GLY A 49 15.80 -7.39 -6.68
CA GLY A 49 16.56 -8.06 -5.60
C GLY A 49 15.97 -7.80 -4.21
N LEU A 50 14.65 -7.94 -4.06
CA LEU A 50 13.91 -7.35 -2.94
C LEU A 50 14.43 -7.81 -1.57
N SER A 51 14.86 -9.08 -1.47
CA SER A 51 15.44 -9.70 -0.28
C SER A 51 16.71 -8.99 0.24
N ALA A 52 17.47 -8.33 -0.63
CA ALA A 52 18.64 -7.54 -0.26
C ALA A 52 18.29 -6.13 0.29
N SER A 53 17.02 -5.71 0.19
CA SER A 53 16.60 -4.37 0.62
C SER A 53 16.31 -4.28 2.12
N GLN A 54 16.54 -3.09 2.71
CA GLN A 54 16.28 -2.86 4.13
C GLN A 54 14.79 -3.02 4.48
N LYS A 55 13.88 -2.55 3.62
CA LYS A 55 12.43 -2.68 3.83
C LYS A 55 11.97 -4.14 3.92
N TYR A 56 12.58 -5.04 3.15
CA TYR A 56 12.31 -6.47 3.20
C TYR A 56 12.78 -7.08 4.52
N ARG A 57 14.03 -6.79 4.93
CA ARG A 57 14.54 -7.24 6.23
C ARG A 57 13.71 -6.71 7.41
N ASN A 58 13.29 -5.45 7.33
CA ASN A 58 12.41 -4.85 8.34
C ASN A 58 11.06 -5.57 8.38
N ALA A 59 10.42 -5.78 7.23
CA ALA A 59 9.13 -6.46 7.14
C ALA A 59 9.20 -7.90 7.67
N ALA A 60 10.27 -8.63 7.37
CA ALA A 60 10.49 -9.99 7.88
C ALA A 60 10.67 -10.02 9.41
N ALA A 61 11.43 -9.08 9.98
CA ALA A 61 11.71 -9.05 11.41
C ALA A 61 10.59 -8.41 12.26
N ARG A 62 9.90 -7.41 11.71
CA ARG A 62 8.90 -6.57 12.37
C ARG A 62 7.74 -6.33 11.40
N PRO A 63 6.75 -7.24 11.35
CA PRO A 63 5.80 -7.27 10.25
C PRO A 63 4.73 -6.17 10.31
N ARG A 64 4.74 -5.29 11.32
CA ARG A 64 3.81 -4.15 11.35
C ARG A 64 4.28 -3.09 10.36
N VAL A 65 3.43 -2.79 9.37
CA VAL A 65 3.72 -1.83 8.31
C VAL A 65 2.55 -0.87 8.09
N SER A 66 2.84 0.27 7.48
CA SER A 66 1.82 1.18 6.91
C SER A 66 2.14 1.43 5.43
N LEU A 67 1.17 1.24 4.55
CA LEU A 67 1.25 1.54 3.13
C LEU A 67 0.34 2.72 2.81
N LEU A 68 0.92 3.81 2.32
CA LEU A 68 0.21 5.00 1.91
C LEU A 68 0.14 5.07 0.39
N ILE A 69 -1.05 5.20 -0.16
CA ILE A 69 -1.33 5.42 -1.59
C ILE A 69 -2.08 6.74 -1.70
N ASP A 70 -1.45 7.75 -2.30
CA ASP A 70 -1.97 9.10 -2.36
C ASP A 70 -1.55 9.84 -3.65
N ASP A 71 -2.41 10.75 -4.08
CA ASP A 71 -2.20 11.69 -5.17
C ASP A 71 -2.84 13.06 -4.84
N MET A 72 -2.51 14.06 -5.66
CA MET A 72 -3.25 15.32 -5.68
C MET A 72 -4.39 15.17 -6.67
N ALA A 73 -5.62 15.41 -6.21
CA ALA A 73 -6.76 15.43 -7.09
C ALA A 73 -6.65 16.60 -8.09
N PRO A 74 -6.98 16.39 -9.37
CA PRO A 74 -7.06 17.46 -10.36
C PRO A 74 -8.00 18.60 -9.92
N ASP A 75 -7.80 19.80 -10.49
CA ASP A 75 -8.63 20.98 -10.15
C ASP A 75 -10.11 20.81 -10.56
N ASP A 76 -10.41 19.93 -11.52
CA ASP A 76 -11.75 19.59 -11.98
C ASP A 76 -12.32 18.32 -11.31
N ASP A 77 -11.64 17.77 -10.31
CA ASP A 77 -12.12 16.61 -9.57
C ASP A 77 -13.44 16.94 -8.84
N PRO A 78 -14.49 16.10 -8.96
CA PRO A 78 -15.81 16.40 -8.40
C PRO A 78 -15.88 16.21 -6.88
N ILE A 79 -14.87 15.64 -6.24
CA ILE A 79 -14.86 15.27 -4.83
C ILE A 79 -13.97 16.22 -4.03
N ALA A 80 -12.74 16.44 -4.49
CA ALA A 80 -11.74 17.16 -3.72
C ALA A 80 -10.79 18.01 -4.60
N PRO A 81 -11.31 18.97 -5.38
CA PRO A 81 -10.54 19.69 -6.37
C PRO A 81 -9.34 20.41 -5.76
N GLY A 82 -8.13 20.08 -6.23
CA GLY A 82 -6.88 20.66 -5.74
C GLY A 82 -6.40 20.17 -4.35
N TRP A 83 -7.06 19.17 -3.76
CA TRP A 83 -6.68 18.59 -2.46
C TRP A 83 -6.04 17.20 -2.61
N GLY A 84 -5.23 16.81 -1.62
CA GLY A 84 -4.71 15.44 -1.55
C GLY A 84 -5.81 14.43 -1.22
N ARG A 85 -5.81 13.28 -1.89
CA ARG A 85 -6.70 12.14 -1.59
C ARG A 85 -5.89 10.86 -1.45
N GLY A 86 -6.45 9.84 -0.81
CA GLY A 86 -5.70 8.60 -0.66
C GLY A 86 -6.27 7.58 0.30
N VAL A 87 -5.48 6.51 0.44
CA VAL A 87 -5.72 5.37 1.32
C VAL A 87 -4.44 5.04 2.09
N GLU A 88 -4.53 4.96 3.40
CA GLU A 88 -3.52 4.36 4.29
C GLU A 88 -4.00 2.96 4.72
N ILE A 89 -3.20 1.95 4.41
CA ILE A 89 -3.40 0.57 4.82
C ILE A 89 -2.37 0.23 5.90
N ARG A 90 -2.82 0.08 7.14
CA ARG A 90 -2.00 -0.49 8.22
C ARG A 90 -2.24 -1.98 8.25
N GLY A 91 -1.16 -2.75 8.20
CA GLY A 91 -1.25 -4.18 7.99
C GLY A 91 -0.11 -4.97 8.61
N ARG A 92 -0.18 -6.28 8.37
CA ARG A 92 0.90 -7.21 8.65
C ARG A 92 1.57 -7.60 7.33
N ALA A 93 2.87 -7.39 7.25
CA ALA A 93 3.69 -7.86 6.16
C ALA A 93 4.02 -9.35 6.31
N GLU A 94 4.02 -10.05 5.19
CA GLU A 94 4.50 -11.40 4.99
C GLU A 94 5.49 -11.36 3.82
N VAL A 95 6.67 -11.94 4.01
CA VAL A 95 7.66 -12.04 2.93
C VAL A 95 7.53 -13.39 2.25
N LEU A 96 7.39 -13.39 0.92
CA LEU A 96 7.11 -14.57 0.11
C LEU A 96 7.99 -14.59 -1.12
N THR A 97 8.13 -15.76 -1.73
CA THR A 97 8.67 -15.92 -3.08
C THR A 97 7.57 -16.50 -3.96
N LEU A 98 7.24 -15.80 -5.04
CA LEU A 98 6.24 -16.23 -6.02
C LEU A 98 6.92 -16.98 -7.18
N ASP A 99 6.12 -17.65 -8.02
CA ASP A 99 6.63 -18.31 -9.24
C ASP A 99 7.11 -17.28 -10.28
N ALA A 100 6.46 -16.10 -10.30
CA ALA A 100 6.83 -14.96 -11.13
C ALA A 100 6.59 -13.65 -10.36
N PRO A 101 7.32 -12.58 -10.68
CA PRO A 101 7.12 -11.27 -10.04
C PRO A 101 5.72 -10.73 -10.37
N PRO A 102 5.05 -10.03 -9.42
CA PRO A 102 3.68 -9.56 -9.59
C PRO A 102 3.55 -8.42 -10.61
N MET A 103 4.67 -7.75 -10.92
CA MET A 103 4.74 -6.66 -11.89
C MET A 103 6.18 -6.54 -12.42
N ALA A 104 6.34 -5.92 -13.61
CA ALA A 104 7.64 -5.62 -14.22
C ALA A 104 8.62 -6.82 -14.27
N PRO A 105 8.27 -7.92 -14.96
CA PRO A 105 9.03 -9.18 -14.91
C PRO A 105 10.46 -9.10 -15.43
N GLU A 106 10.78 -8.10 -16.24
CA GLU A 106 12.14 -7.86 -16.74
C GLU A 106 13.05 -7.20 -15.71
N PHE A 107 12.50 -6.65 -14.62
CA PHE A 107 13.24 -5.84 -13.64
C PHE A 107 13.06 -6.32 -12.20
N PHE A 108 11.94 -6.93 -11.86
CA PHE A 108 11.59 -7.28 -10.48
C PHE A 108 11.93 -8.74 -10.20
N SER A 109 12.39 -9.00 -8.97
CA SER A 109 12.65 -10.36 -8.52
C SER A 109 11.37 -11.01 -7.98
N ASN A 110 11.38 -12.34 -7.83
CA ASN A 110 10.22 -13.13 -7.42
C ASN A 110 9.81 -12.91 -5.96
N GLU A 111 10.68 -12.34 -5.13
CA GLU A 111 10.34 -12.04 -3.75
C GLU A 111 9.38 -10.86 -3.66
N VAL A 112 8.37 -10.99 -2.79
CA VAL A 112 7.38 -9.96 -2.52
C VAL A 112 7.25 -9.70 -1.02
N ILE A 113 6.85 -8.48 -0.68
CA ILE A 113 6.28 -8.18 0.63
C ILE A 113 4.77 -8.10 0.43
N ARG A 114 4.05 -9.13 0.86
CA ARG A 114 2.59 -9.16 0.87
C ARG A 114 2.07 -8.48 2.13
N ILE A 115 1.17 -7.53 1.97
CA ILE A 115 0.53 -6.83 3.09
C ILE A 115 -0.88 -7.37 3.26
N HIS A 116 -1.15 -7.86 4.45
CA HIS A 116 -2.48 -8.24 4.93
C HIS A 116 -3.10 -7.03 5.65
N PRO A 117 -4.14 -6.39 5.10
CA PRO A 117 -4.77 -5.23 5.71
C PRO A 117 -5.36 -5.55 7.10
N LEU A 118 -5.09 -4.69 8.08
CA LEU A 118 -5.68 -4.76 9.43
C LEU A 118 -6.52 -3.51 9.75
N ARG A 119 -6.15 -2.37 9.17
CA ARG A 119 -6.89 -1.12 9.28
C ARG A 119 -6.74 -0.34 8.00
N VAL A 120 -7.83 0.22 7.51
CA VAL A 120 -7.86 1.06 6.32
C VAL A 120 -8.35 2.45 6.72
N ASN A 121 -7.61 3.47 6.30
CA ASN A 121 -8.01 4.87 6.42
C ASN A 121 -8.08 5.47 5.02
N SER A 122 -9.17 6.12 4.66
CA SER A 122 -9.33 6.77 3.36
C SER A 122 -9.86 8.19 3.52
N TRP A 123 -9.46 9.09 2.63
CA TRP A 123 -9.95 10.48 2.61
C TRP A 123 -10.15 10.95 1.18
N HIS A 124 -11.15 11.81 1.00
CA HIS A 124 -11.44 12.48 -0.28
C HIS A 124 -11.67 11.53 -1.48
N LEU A 125 -12.30 10.37 -1.23
CA LEU A 125 -12.67 9.40 -2.29
C LEU A 125 -14.17 9.33 -2.59
N GLU A 126 -15.01 9.96 -1.77
CA GLU A 126 -16.46 9.99 -1.95
C GLU A 126 -17.00 11.40 -1.70
N ALA A 127 -17.99 11.81 -2.50
CA ALA A 127 -18.65 13.09 -2.35
C ALA A 127 -19.57 13.07 -1.11
N GLU A 128 -19.02 13.53 0.01
CA GLU A 128 -19.71 14.19 1.14
C GLU A 128 -18.63 14.52 2.18
N GLY A 129 -18.69 15.72 2.76
CA GLY A 129 -17.72 16.30 3.70
C GLY A 129 -17.60 15.59 5.05
N GLY A 130 -17.44 14.27 5.06
CA GLY A 130 -17.03 13.50 6.23
C GLY A 130 -15.50 13.50 6.36
N PRO A 131 -14.96 13.53 7.60
CA PRO A 131 -13.53 13.40 7.84
C PRO A 131 -13.00 12.05 7.31
N ALA A 132 -11.67 11.92 7.26
CA ALA A 132 -10.99 10.66 6.93
C ALA A 132 -11.69 9.46 7.59
N ARG A 133 -12.15 8.50 6.77
CA ARG A 133 -12.85 7.32 7.25
C ARG A 133 -11.83 6.30 7.69
N SER A 134 -11.95 5.84 8.93
CA SER A 134 -11.02 4.93 9.57
C SER A 134 -11.76 3.69 10.03
N ARG A 135 -11.41 2.51 9.48
CA ARG A 135 -12.11 1.26 9.79
C ARG A 135 -11.16 0.10 10.09
N PRO A 136 -11.43 -0.72 11.12
CA PRO A 136 -10.75 -2.00 11.29
C PRO A 136 -11.16 -2.95 10.15
N VAL A 137 -10.25 -3.87 9.80
CA VAL A 137 -10.56 -5.04 8.98
C VAL A 137 -10.94 -6.15 9.95
N SER A 138 -12.18 -6.64 9.84
CA SER A 138 -12.73 -7.76 10.64
C SER A 138 -12.25 -9.10 10.12
#